data_AF-A0A370QIW9-F1
#
_entry.id   AF-A0A370QIW9-F1
#
_cell.length_a   1.000
_cell.length_b   1.000
_cell.length_c   1.000
_cell.angle_alpha   90.00
_cell.angle_beta   90.00
_cell.angle_gamma   90.00
#
_symmetry.space_group_name_H-M   'P 1'
#
loop_
_entity.id
_entity.type
_entity.pdbx_description
1 polymer ?
#
loop_
_entity_poly.entity_id
_entity_poly.type
_entity_poly.pdbx_seq_one_letter_code
_entity_poly.pdbx_strand_id
1 'polypeptide(L)' 'MKIFIYILMALAAGLLVYNTTKIDFEAPLEGDSTVAVICVLAAACVIVLLWILIASRTIKKKMK' A
#
# COMPACT_ATOMS: atom_id res chain seq x y z
N MET A 1 -0.12 -4.55 -18.45
CA MET A 1 -0.33 -4.91 -17.02
C MET A 1 -0.81 -3.71 -16.20
N LYS A 2 -1.88 -3.06 -16.65
CA LYS A 2 -2.60 -2.03 -15.87
C LYS A 2 -3.56 -2.70 -14.88
N ILE A 3 -4.17 -3.82 -15.28
CA ILE A 3 -5.04 -4.65 -14.43
C ILE A 3 -4.35 -5.06 -13.12
N PHE A 4 -3.09 -5.50 -13.17
CA PHE A 4 -2.34 -5.90 -11.97
C PHE A 4 -2.12 -4.73 -11.00
N ILE A 5 -1.85 -3.53 -11.53
CA ILE A 5 -1.73 -2.31 -10.71
C ILE A 5 -3.08 -1.97 -10.08
N TYR A 6 -4.17 -2.02 -10.84
CA TYR A 6 -5.52 -1.77 -10.32
C TYR A 6 -5.93 -2.78 -9.23
N ILE A 7 -5.60 -4.06 -9.39
CA ILE A 7 -5.85 -5.09 -8.37
C ILE A 7 -5.06 -4.79 -7.10
N LEU A 8 -3.76 -4.47 -7.21
CA LEU A 8 -2.94 -4.08 -6.06
C LEU A 8 -3.46 -2.82 -5.37
N MET A 9 -3.95 -1.86 -6.14
CA MET A 9 -4.58 -0.64 -5.61
C MET A 9 -5.84 -0.96 -4.81
N ALA A 10 -6.70 -1.84 -5.32
CA ALA A 10 -7.92 -2.27 -4.64
C ALA A 10 -7.60 -3.03 -3.34
N LEU A 11 -6.58 -3.91 -3.38
CA LEU A 11 -6.12 -4.65 -2.21
C LEU A 11 -5.55 -3.71 -1.13
N ALA A 12 -4.72 -2.75 -1.54
CA ALA A 12 -4.18 -1.74 -0.63
C ALA A 12 -5.29 -0.87 -0.01
N ALA A 13 -6.31 -0.49 -0.79
CA ALA A 13 -7.46 0.27 -0.29
C ALA A 13 -8.27 -0.52 0.75
N GLY A 14 -8.58 -1.78 0.47
CA GLY A 14 -9.29 -2.65 1.42
C GLY A 14 -8.49 -2.84 2.72
N LEU A 15 -7.17 -3.01 2.60
CA LEU A 15 -6.29 -3.15 3.76
C LEU A 15 -6.21 -1.86 4.59
N LEU A 16 -6.15 -0.70 3.94
CA LEU A 16 -6.21 0.60 4.61
C LEU A 16 -7.49 0.78 5.40
N VAL A 17 -8.65 0.52 4.79
CA VAL A 17 -9.96 0.64 5.45
C VAL A 17 -10.04 -0.25 6.68
N TYR A 18 -9.68 -1.53 6.55
CA TYR A 18 -9.70 -2.48 7.67
C TYR A 18 -8.77 -2.07 8.82
N ASN A 19 -7.57 -1.58 8.50
CA ASN A 19 -6.60 -1.18 9.52
C ASN A 19 -6.94 0.16 10.18
N THR A 20 -7.55 1.11 9.46
CA THR A 20 -8.02 2.37 10.07
C THR A 20 -9.13 2.14 11.10
N THR A 21 -10.00 1.15 10.90
CA THR A 21 -11.03 0.77 11.88
C THR A 21 -10.48 0.06 13.12
N LYS A 22 -9.22 -0.39 13.08
CA LYS A 22 -8.55 -1.14 14.16
C LYS A 22 -7.43 -0.35 14.82
N ILE A 23 -7.15 0.87 14.36
CA ILE A 23 -6.05 1.68 14.89
C ILE A 23 -6.52 2.34 16.19
N ASP A 24 -5.86 1.97 17.28
CA ASP A 24 -6.07 2.57 18.58
C ASP A 24 -4.94 3.56 18.82
N PHE A 25 -5.22 4.86 18.65
CA PHE A 25 -4.23 5.94 18.69
C PHE A 25 -3.68 6.21 20.10
N GLU A 26 -4.34 5.71 21.14
CA GLU A 26 -3.90 5.84 22.53
C GLU A 26 -2.82 4.80 22.90
N ALA A 27 -2.86 3.61 22.27
CA ALA A 27 -1.87 2.54 22.47
C ALA A 27 -1.46 1.89 21.12
N PRO A 28 -0.77 2.63 20.24
CA PRO A 28 -0.47 2.19 18.87
C PRO A 28 0.43 0.94 18.77
N LEU A 29 1.06 0.53 19.87
CA LEU A 29 2.00 -0.59 19.93
C LEU A 29 1.50 -1.75 20.82
N GLU A 30 0.22 -1.74 21.18
CA GLU A 30 -0.37 -2.74 22.07
C GLU A 30 -1.52 -3.48 21.38
N GLY A 31 -1.51 -4.81 21.48
CA GLY A 31 -2.54 -5.69 20.90
C GLY A 31 -2.70 -5.55 19.38
N ASP A 32 -3.95 -5.42 18.93
CA ASP A 32 -4.33 -5.28 17.51
C ASP A 32 -3.79 -3.99 16.86
N SER A 33 -3.42 -2.97 17.65
CA SER A 33 -2.97 -1.67 17.13
C SER A 33 -1.59 -1.76 16.45
N THR A 34 -0.70 -2.64 16.93
CA THR A 34 0.59 -2.92 16.28
C THR A 34 0.42 -3.45 14.86
N VAL A 35 -0.58 -4.31 14.65
CA VAL A 35 -0.91 -4.84 13.32
C VAL A 35 -1.40 -3.71 12.42
N ALA A 36 -2.23 -2.81 12.95
CA ALA A 36 -2.71 -1.64 12.22
C ALA A 36 -1.56 -0.72 11.77
N VAL A 37 -0.58 -0.46 12.63
CA VAL A 37 0.62 0.34 12.29
C VAL A 37 1.45 -0.33 11.20
N ILE A 38 1.70 -1.64 11.30
CA ILE A 38 2.47 -2.39 10.29
C ILE A 38 1.73 -2.36 8.94
N CYS A 39 0.41 -2.49 8.94
CA CYS A 39 -0.37 -2.43 7.72
C CYS A 39 -0.39 -1.04 7.07
N VAL A 40 -0.40 0.03 7.85
CA VAL A 40 -0.22 1.40 7.32
C VAL A 40 1.16 1.53 6.65
N LEU A 41 2.22 1.03 7.29
CA LEU A 41 3.58 1.03 6.74
C LEU A 41 3.65 0.19 5.45
N ALA A 42 3.02 -0.98 5.45
CA ALA A 42 2.96 -1.86 4.28
C ALA A 42 2.21 -1.20 3.12
N ALA A 43 1.07 -0.54 3.37
CA ALA A 43 0.33 0.20 2.36
C ALA A 43 1.16 1.34 1.77
N ALA A 44 1.89 2.09 2.61
CA ALA A 44 2.83 3.11 2.15
C ALA A 44 3.94 2.53 1.25
N CYS A 45 4.49 1.36 1.60
CA CYS A 45 5.49 0.66 0.80
C CYS A 45 4.94 0.26 -0.58
N VAL A 46 3.71 -0.28 -0.64
CA VAL A 46 3.06 -0.66 -1.90
C VAL A 46 2.90 0.56 -2.83
N ILE A 47 2.52 1.72 -2.30
CA ILE A 47 2.41 2.96 -3.10
C ILE A 47 3.76 3.32 -3.73
N VAL A 48 4.86 3.26 -2.97
CA VAL A 48 6.21 3.54 -3.47
C VAL A 48 6.61 2.55 -4.57
N LEU A 49 6.39 1.25 -4.35
CA LEU A 49 6.70 0.21 -5.34
C LEU A 49 5.91 0.39 -6.64
N LEU A 50 4.62 0.74 -6.54
CA LEU A 50 3.79 1.04 -7.71
C LEU A 50 4.31 2.26 -8.47
N TRP A 51 4.75 3.30 -7.76
CA TRP A 51 5.34 4.49 -8.38
C TRP A 51 6.62 4.16 -9.15
N ILE A 52 7.53 3.37 -8.56
CA ILE A 52 8.74 2.89 -9.21
C ILE A 52 8.39 2.07 -10.45
N LEU A 53 7.37 1.22 -10.38
CA LEU A 53 6.94 0.38 -11.49
C LEU A 53 6.35 1.21 -12.65
N ILE A 54 5.62 2.29 -12.35
CA ILE A 54 5.14 3.23 -13.37
C ILE A 54 6.33 3.97 -14.01
N ALA A 55 7.28 4.45 -13.21
CA ALA A 55 8.48 5.13 -13.72
C ALA A 55 9.32 4.21 -14.63
N SER A 56 9.59 2.98 -14.18
CA SER A 56 10.30 1.95 -14.95
C SER A 56 9.61 1.68 -16.29
N ARG A 57 8.28 1.63 -16.32
CA ARG A 57 7.52 1.44 -17.56
C ARG A 57 7.56 2.63 -18.50
N THR A 58 7.49 3.85 -17.97
CA THR A 58 7.64 5.07 -18.77
C THR A 58 9.00 5.07 -19.48
N ILE A 59 10.06 4.71 -18.77
CA ILE A 59 11.41 4.58 -19.34
C ILE A 59 11.43 3.48 -20.41
N LYS A 60 10.88 2.29 -20.10
CA LYS A 60 10.82 1.17 -21.06
C LYS A 60 10.04 1.51 -22.33
N LYS A 61 9.03 2.38 -22.24
CA LYS A 61 8.24 2.84 -23.38
C LYS A 61 8.97 3.91 -24.21
N LYS A 62 9.87 4.69 -23.60
CA LYS A 62 10.72 5.67 -24.30
C LYS A 62 11.96 5.06 -24.95
N MET A 63 12.45 3.94 -24.43
CA MET A 63 13.57 3.18 -25.01
C MET A 63 13.17 2.25 -26.17
N LYS A 64 11.90 2.27 -26.58
CA LYS A 64 11.37 1.44 -27.67
C LYS A 64 10.96 2.34 -28.83
#